data_AF-A0AA88IAR8-F1
#
_entry.id   AF-A0AA88IAR8-F1
#
_cell.length_a   1.000
_cell.length_b   1.000
_cell.length_c   1.000
_cell.angle_alpha   90.00
_cell.angle_beta   90.00
_cell.angle_gamma   90.00
#
_symmetry.space_group_name_H-M   'P 1'
#
loop_
_entity.id
_entity.type
_entity.pdbx_description
1 polymer ?
#
loop_
_entity_poly.entity_id
_entity_poly.type
_entity_poly.pdbx_seq_one_letter_code
_entity_poly.pdbx_strand_id
1 'polypeptide(L)'
;MRYYYSNGQPVEALKAFCDPDLDGLFEDLSSLKLLMSLLYEHNMHSEIKDVFEVVKSKKSGNPVFVKTLSNIVLASCYKQNTPESYKLATEIGRQDKEHVTRRGVEIAAAVALKQRDPGLALELLTAIDFSNNLLTRNLKILAYSSMDRPEEALRIIKRDLFRDIPTNVVPEAMKAMKEAVYRIKDDNQKDFVVPELKNLEADLREKGFLVEKSLDTHLLEPISGVKKRQILEESSESGHSDEMNG
;
A
#
# COMPACT_ATOMS: atom_id res chain seq x y z
N MET A 1 20.53 -2.55 17.40
CA MET A 1 19.90 -2.47 16.06
C MET A 1 20.46 -1.41 15.14
N ARG A 2 20.52 -0.11 15.49
CA ARG A 2 21.06 0.94 14.58
C ARG A 2 22.46 0.61 14.05
N TYR A 3 23.34 0.09 14.90
CA TYR A 3 24.68 -0.36 14.48
C TYR A 3 24.62 -1.39 13.36
N TYR A 4 23.86 -2.47 13.52
CA TYR A 4 23.73 -3.50 12.48
C TYR A 4 23.09 -2.97 11.19
N TYR A 5 22.10 -2.07 11.32
CA TYR A 5 21.46 -1.42 10.17
C TYR A 5 22.48 -0.60 9.36
N SER A 6 23.27 0.25 10.01
CA SER A 6 24.28 1.08 9.33
C SER A 6 25.42 0.27 8.70
N ASN A 7 25.70 -0.94 9.21
CA ASN A 7 26.73 -1.82 8.66
C ASN A 7 26.18 -2.88 7.68
N GLY A 8 24.87 -2.92 7.43
CA GLY A 8 24.27 -3.90 6.51
C GLY A 8 24.43 -5.35 6.96
N GLN A 9 24.28 -5.62 8.26
CA GLN A 9 24.53 -6.93 8.88
C GLN A 9 23.22 -7.60 9.34
N PRO A 10 22.42 -8.17 8.42
CA PRO A 10 21.09 -8.73 8.74
C PRO A 10 21.16 -10.01 9.59
N VAL A 11 22.14 -10.88 9.34
CA VAL A 11 22.27 -12.16 10.03
C VAL A 11 22.69 -11.96 11.49
N GLU A 12 23.65 -11.07 11.71
CA GLU A 12 24.13 -10.69 13.04
C GLU A 12 23.04 -9.97 13.83
N ALA A 13 22.25 -9.10 13.17
CA ALA A 13 21.09 -8.46 13.79
C ALA A 13 20.05 -9.48 14.26
N LEU A 14 19.77 -10.51 13.44
CA LEU A 14 18.83 -11.56 13.80
C LEU A 14 19.36 -12.42 14.94
N LYS A 15 20.65 -12.79 14.92
CA LYS A 15 21.30 -13.51 16.02
C LYS A 15 21.21 -12.72 17.33
N ALA A 16 21.53 -11.43 17.29
CA ALA A 16 21.44 -10.56 18.46
C ALA A 16 20.00 -10.38 18.99
N PHE A 17 19.00 -10.50 18.12
CA PHE A 17 17.58 -10.49 18.52
C PHE A 17 17.15 -11.80 19.20
N CYS A 18 17.68 -12.93 18.75
CA CYS A 18 17.37 -14.26 19.31
C CYS A 18 18.27 -14.64 20.50
N ASP A 19 19.26 -13.82 20.84
CA ASP A 19 20.20 -14.08 21.92
C ASP A 19 19.52 -13.91 23.29
N PRO A 20 19.44 -14.97 24.13
CA PRO A 20 18.87 -14.89 25.47
C PRO A 20 19.57 -13.85 26.37
N ASP A 21 20.87 -13.62 26.16
CA ASP A 21 21.65 -12.67 26.97
C ASP A 21 21.30 -11.20 26.62
N LEU A 22 20.68 -10.98 25.47
CA LEU A 22 20.24 -9.66 24.99
C LEU A 22 18.71 -9.50 25.03
N ASP A 23 18.00 -10.41 25.71
CA ASP A 23 16.54 -10.34 25.83
C ASP A 23 16.12 -9.03 26.52
N GLY A 24 15.11 -8.35 25.96
CA GLY A 24 14.70 -7.01 26.41
C GLY A 24 15.45 -5.83 25.77
N LEU A 25 16.66 -6.00 25.22
CA LEU A 25 17.46 -4.89 24.68
C LEU A 25 16.90 -4.29 23.39
N PHE A 26 16.25 -5.12 22.56
CA PHE A 26 15.74 -4.72 21.22
C PHE A 26 14.21 -4.75 21.12
N GLU A 27 13.50 -4.70 22.25
CA GLU A 27 12.04 -4.80 22.26
C GLU A 27 11.29 -3.50 21.94
N ASP A 28 12.02 -2.38 21.80
CA ASP A 28 11.40 -1.13 21.41
C ASP A 28 10.97 -1.15 19.93
N LEU A 29 9.89 -0.43 19.63
CA LEU A 29 9.31 -0.41 18.29
C LEU A 29 10.29 0.09 17.21
N SER A 30 11.24 0.97 17.56
CA SER A 30 12.21 1.49 16.60
C SER A 30 13.26 0.45 16.25
N SER A 31 13.76 -0.29 17.24
CA SER A 31 14.68 -1.41 17.03
C SER A 31 14.05 -2.51 16.17
N LEU A 32 12.80 -2.89 16.44
CA LEU A 32 12.07 -3.89 15.66
C LEU A 32 11.84 -3.44 14.21
N LYS A 33 11.45 -2.17 13.99
CA LYS A 33 11.34 -1.61 12.64
C LYS A 33 12.66 -1.68 11.88
N LEU A 34 13.76 -1.28 12.51
CA LEU A 34 15.08 -1.30 11.87
C LEU A 34 15.50 -2.73 11.52
N LEU A 35 15.27 -3.68 12.41
CA LEU A 35 15.54 -5.10 12.13
C LEU A 35 14.72 -5.58 10.93
N MET A 36 13.40 -5.38 10.93
CA MET A 36 12.54 -5.86 9.85
C MET A 36 12.81 -5.16 8.52
N SER A 37 13.14 -3.87 8.54
CA SER A 37 13.58 -3.13 7.35
C SER A 37 14.89 -3.70 6.80
N LEU A 38 15.88 -3.96 7.67
CA LEU A 38 17.15 -4.56 7.27
C LEU A 38 16.94 -5.92 6.61
N LEU A 39 16.14 -6.79 7.24
CA LEU A 39 15.80 -8.09 6.68
C LEU A 39 15.07 -7.94 5.33
N TYR A 40 14.20 -6.94 5.19
CA TYR A 40 13.43 -6.71 3.97
C TYR A 40 14.32 -6.25 2.81
N GLU A 41 15.27 -5.35 3.08
CA GLU A 41 16.27 -4.87 2.12
C GLU A 41 17.17 -6.01 1.61
N HIS A 42 17.49 -6.98 2.48
CA HIS A 42 18.29 -8.16 2.15
C HIS A 42 17.46 -9.38 1.67
N ASN A 43 16.16 -9.20 1.35
CA ASN A 43 15.25 -10.25 0.88
C ASN A 43 15.07 -11.46 1.83
N MET A 44 15.34 -11.29 3.13
CA MET A 44 15.17 -12.28 4.19
C MET A 44 13.71 -12.32 4.66
N HIS A 45 12.81 -12.66 3.74
CA HIS A 45 11.37 -12.54 3.93
C HIS A 45 10.77 -13.60 4.87
N SER A 46 11.40 -14.77 4.98
CA SER A 46 10.96 -15.83 5.89
C SER A 46 11.24 -15.44 7.33
N GLU A 47 12.42 -14.90 7.59
CA GLU A 47 12.90 -14.45 8.89
C GLU A 47 12.08 -13.27 9.41
N ILE A 48 11.57 -12.41 8.52
CA ILE A 48 10.62 -11.35 8.89
C ILE A 48 9.35 -11.93 9.54
N LYS A 49 8.85 -13.07 9.05
CA LYS A 49 7.67 -13.72 9.61
C LYS A 49 7.97 -14.28 11.00
N ASP A 50 9.12 -14.92 11.16
CA ASP A 50 9.55 -15.48 12.44
C ASP A 50 9.68 -14.37 13.51
N VAL A 51 10.33 -13.25 13.16
CA VAL A 51 10.42 -12.07 14.03
C VAL A 51 9.03 -11.54 14.38
N PHE A 52 8.11 -11.47 13.41
CA PHE A 52 6.76 -10.98 13.64
C PHE A 52 5.97 -11.88 14.60
N GLU A 53 6.06 -13.21 14.49
CA GLU A 53 5.40 -14.15 15.39
C GLU A 53 5.96 -14.06 16.82
N VAL A 54 7.28 -13.92 16.97
CA VAL A 54 7.90 -13.67 18.28
C VAL A 54 7.36 -12.38 18.91
N VAL A 55 7.29 -11.29 18.13
CA VAL A 55 6.76 -10.00 18.63
C VAL A 55 5.27 -10.11 18.96
N LYS A 56 4.47 -10.78 18.12
CA LYS A 56 3.03 -11.01 18.32
C LYS A 56 2.79 -11.79 19.62
N SER A 57 3.61 -12.80 19.92
CA SER A 57 3.50 -13.59 21.16
C SER A 57 3.88 -12.77 22.41
N LYS A 58 4.98 -12.00 22.35
CA LYS A 58 5.48 -11.19 23.48
C LYS A 58 4.65 -9.93 23.76
N LYS A 59 4.06 -9.33 22.72
CA LYS A 59 3.38 -8.01 22.78
C LYS A 59 1.93 -8.10 22.32
N SER A 60 1.28 -9.25 22.49
CA SER A 60 -0.09 -9.55 22.07
C SER A 60 -1.14 -8.52 22.54
N GLY A 61 -0.90 -7.84 23.66
CA GLY A 61 -1.77 -6.77 24.17
C GLY A 61 -1.52 -5.35 23.62
N ASN A 62 -0.53 -5.14 22.73
CA ASN A 62 -0.19 -3.82 22.22
C ASN A 62 -0.48 -3.68 20.72
N PRO A 63 -1.66 -3.15 20.33
CA PRO A 63 -2.07 -3.04 18.92
C PRO A 63 -1.14 -2.14 18.10
N VAL A 64 -0.42 -1.20 18.73
CA VAL A 64 0.49 -0.27 18.04
C VAL A 64 1.67 -1.01 17.40
N PHE A 65 2.20 -2.05 18.06
CA PHE A 65 3.30 -2.85 17.53
C PHE A 65 2.84 -3.63 16.30
N VAL A 66 1.75 -4.38 16.45
CA VAL A 66 1.16 -5.20 15.38
C VAL A 66 0.85 -4.33 14.17
N LYS A 67 0.17 -3.20 14.37
CA LYS A 67 -0.20 -2.25 13.32
C LYS A 67 0.98 -1.69 12.56
N THR A 68 2.06 -1.38 13.26
CA THR A 68 3.18 -0.71 12.62
C THR A 68 4.08 -1.69 11.86
N LEU A 69 4.28 -2.89 12.42
CA LEU A 69 5.11 -3.92 11.81
C LEU A 69 4.37 -4.67 10.71
N SER A 70 3.04 -4.75 10.76
CA SER A 70 2.22 -5.47 9.79
C SER A 70 2.45 -5.00 8.35
N ASN A 71 2.71 -3.72 8.11
CA ASN A 71 3.01 -3.23 6.76
C ASN A 71 4.28 -3.86 6.16
N ILE A 72 5.34 -4.07 6.96
CA ILE A 72 6.60 -4.67 6.47
C ILE A 72 6.38 -6.16 6.19
N VAL A 73 5.64 -6.85 7.07
CA VAL A 73 5.26 -8.26 6.87
C VAL A 73 4.38 -8.44 5.64
N LEU A 74 3.41 -7.55 5.44
CA LEU A 74 2.52 -7.60 4.28
C LEU A 74 3.30 -7.32 2.99
N ALA A 75 4.24 -6.37 3.02
CA ALA A 75 5.13 -6.11 1.89
C ALA A 75 6.02 -7.33 1.57
N SER A 76 6.54 -8.04 2.59
CA SER A 76 7.31 -9.27 2.37
C SER A 76 6.42 -10.40 1.81
N CYS A 77 5.19 -10.53 2.32
CA CYS A 77 4.21 -11.48 1.79
C CYS A 77 3.89 -11.21 0.32
N TYR A 78 3.76 -9.93 -0.06
CA TYR A 78 3.51 -9.51 -1.44
C TYR A 78 4.67 -9.82 -2.40
N LYS A 79 5.91 -9.71 -1.93
CA LYS A 79 7.09 -10.11 -2.70
C LYS A 79 7.20 -11.63 -2.86
N GLN A 80 6.99 -12.39 -1.78
CA GLN A 80 7.11 -13.85 -1.78
C GLN A 80 6.01 -14.53 -2.60
N ASN A 81 4.77 -14.04 -2.51
CA ASN A 81 3.59 -14.57 -3.22
C ASN A 81 3.42 -16.10 -3.12
N THR A 82 3.69 -16.71 -1.96
CA THR A 82 3.44 -18.13 -1.69
C THR A 82 2.07 -18.34 -1.01
N PRO A 83 1.52 -19.58 -1.00
CA PRO A 83 0.27 -19.88 -0.30
C PRO A 83 0.31 -19.53 1.19
N GLU A 84 1.46 -19.68 1.85
CA GLU A 84 1.67 -19.33 3.25
C GLU A 84 1.63 -17.80 3.44
N SER A 85 2.28 -17.06 2.53
CA SER A 85 2.23 -15.60 2.52
C SER A 85 0.81 -15.07 2.29
N TYR A 86 0.01 -15.75 1.46
CA TYR A 86 -1.39 -15.39 1.25
C TYR A 86 -2.24 -15.63 2.50
N LYS A 87 -2.09 -16.78 3.18
CA LYS A 87 -2.80 -17.06 4.44
C LYS A 87 -2.46 -16.01 5.50
N LEU A 88 -1.19 -15.71 5.70
CA LEU A 88 -0.75 -14.71 6.67
C LEU A 88 -1.26 -13.30 6.30
N ALA A 89 -1.14 -12.92 5.03
CA ALA A 89 -1.58 -11.59 4.59
C ALA A 89 -3.08 -11.37 4.74
N THR A 90 -3.88 -12.42 4.48
CA THR A 90 -5.34 -12.35 4.61
C THR A 90 -5.80 -12.39 6.06
N GLU A 91 -5.11 -13.14 6.93
CA GLU A 91 -5.34 -13.08 8.38
C GLU A 91 -5.10 -11.67 8.92
N ILE A 92 -3.94 -11.08 8.63
CA ILE A 92 -3.60 -9.72 9.07
C ILE A 92 -4.55 -8.69 8.44
N GLY A 93 -4.87 -8.84 7.15
CA GLY A 93 -5.73 -7.90 6.41
C GLY A 93 -7.17 -7.85 6.92
N ARG A 94 -7.68 -8.92 7.53
CA ARG A 94 -9.02 -9.00 8.14
C ARG A 94 -9.10 -8.47 9.57
N GLN A 95 -7.96 -8.14 10.19
CA GLN A 95 -7.97 -7.60 11.55
C GLN A 95 -8.60 -6.19 11.58
N ASP A 96 -9.00 -5.77 12.77
CA ASP A 96 -9.60 -4.45 12.97
C ASP A 96 -8.64 -3.31 12.63
N LYS A 97 -9.18 -2.11 12.39
CA LYS A 97 -8.43 -0.87 12.06
C LYS A 97 -7.39 -0.47 13.13
N GLU A 98 -7.49 -1.03 14.34
CA GLU A 98 -6.52 -0.88 15.42
C GLU A 98 -5.23 -1.68 15.19
N HIS A 99 -5.30 -2.78 14.43
CA HIS A 99 -4.22 -3.75 14.23
C HIS A 99 -3.65 -3.75 12.81
N VAL A 100 -4.38 -3.20 11.84
CA VAL A 100 -3.90 -3.07 10.46
C VAL A 100 -4.08 -1.65 9.94
N THR A 101 -3.07 -1.14 9.24
CA THR A 101 -3.20 0.16 8.58
C THR A 101 -3.98 0.01 7.28
N ARG A 102 -4.56 1.11 6.77
CA ARG A 102 -5.17 1.13 5.42
C ARG A 102 -4.21 0.56 4.37
N ARG A 103 -2.95 0.97 4.43
CA ARG A 103 -1.90 0.50 3.52
C ARG A 103 -1.68 -1.00 3.65
N GLY A 104 -1.74 -1.53 4.87
CA GLY A 104 -1.70 -2.97 5.12
C GLY A 104 -2.85 -3.69 4.41
N VAL A 105 -4.09 -3.20 4.58
CA VAL A 105 -5.26 -3.78 3.89
C VAL A 105 -5.11 -3.72 2.36
N GLU A 106 -4.62 -2.61 1.82
CA GLU A 106 -4.35 -2.45 0.38
C GLU A 106 -3.31 -3.46 -0.12
N ILE A 107 -2.22 -3.69 0.63
CA ILE A 107 -1.22 -4.70 0.30
C ILE A 107 -1.81 -6.12 0.40
N ALA A 108 -2.59 -6.41 1.45
CA ALA A 108 -3.25 -7.71 1.61
C ALA A 108 -4.21 -8.02 0.45
N ALA A 109 -5.00 -7.02 0.02
CA ALA A 109 -5.85 -7.15 -1.16
C ALA A 109 -5.04 -7.37 -2.45
N ALA A 110 -3.89 -6.69 -2.59
CA ALA A 110 -2.99 -6.91 -3.72
C ALA A 110 -2.38 -8.32 -3.72
N VAL A 111 -2.08 -8.90 -2.56
CA VAL A 111 -1.68 -10.33 -2.43
C VAL A 111 -2.81 -11.24 -2.90
N ALA A 112 -4.05 -10.98 -2.48
CA ALA A 112 -5.21 -11.77 -2.90
C ALA A 112 -5.42 -11.72 -4.43
N LEU A 113 -5.24 -10.56 -5.05
CA LEU A 113 -5.28 -10.43 -6.51
C LEU A 113 -4.18 -11.24 -7.21
N LYS A 114 -2.94 -11.24 -6.70
CA LYS A 114 -1.85 -12.08 -7.24
C LYS A 114 -2.16 -13.58 -7.13
N GLN A 115 -2.94 -13.99 -6.13
CA GLN A 115 -3.40 -15.36 -5.93
C GLN A 115 -4.72 -15.69 -6.64
N ARG A 116 -5.20 -14.79 -7.52
CA ARG A 116 -6.45 -14.95 -8.29
C ARG A 116 -7.70 -15.07 -7.42
N ASP A 117 -7.71 -14.38 -6.28
CA ASP A 117 -8.88 -14.25 -5.41
C ASP A 117 -9.39 -12.80 -5.36
N PRO A 118 -10.06 -12.34 -6.44
CA PRO A 118 -10.59 -10.99 -6.50
C PRO A 118 -11.78 -10.76 -5.55
N GLY A 119 -12.47 -11.83 -5.14
CA GLY A 119 -13.59 -11.75 -4.19
C GLY A 119 -13.11 -11.29 -2.82
N LEU A 120 -12.07 -11.96 -2.30
CA LEU A 120 -11.45 -11.55 -1.05
C LEU A 120 -10.80 -10.17 -1.14
N ALA A 121 -10.17 -9.85 -2.27
CA ALA A 121 -9.63 -8.51 -2.47
C ALA A 121 -10.71 -7.43 -2.30
N LEU A 122 -11.91 -7.64 -2.85
CA LEU A 122 -13.03 -6.70 -2.68
C LEU A 122 -13.60 -6.68 -1.26
N GLU A 123 -13.69 -7.82 -0.59
CA GLU A 123 -14.09 -7.92 0.82
C GLU A 123 -13.20 -7.00 1.67
N LEU A 124 -11.88 -7.18 1.57
CA LEU A 124 -10.88 -6.38 2.28
C LEU A 124 -10.97 -4.88 1.94
N LEU A 125 -11.07 -4.54 0.65
CA LEU A 125 -11.12 -3.15 0.20
C LEU A 125 -12.44 -2.44 0.50
N THR A 126 -13.50 -3.18 0.82
CA THR A 126 -14.81 -2.62 1.19
C THR A 126 -14.91 -2.40 2.70
N ALA A 127 -14.16 -3.17 3.50
CA ALA A 127 -14.06 -2.97 4.95
C ALA A 127 -13.37 -1.65 5.34
N ILE A 128 -12.59 -1.04 4.45
CA ILE A 128 -11.91 0.25 4.69
C ILE A 128 -12.73 1.45 4.19
N ASP A 129 -12.92 2.43 5.08
CA ASP A 129 -13.83 3.56 4.89
C ASP A 129 -13.22 4.74 4.09
N PHE A 130 -12.49 4.43 3.02
CA PHE A 130 -11.71 5.44 2.29
C PHE A 130 -11.85 5.26 0.77
N SER A 131 -13.08 5.44 0.29
CA SER A 131 -13.47 5.25 -1.12
C SER A 131 -12.73 6.13 -2.13
N ASN A 132 -11.99 7.14 -1.67
CA ASN A 132 -11.29 8.12 -2.50
C ASN A 132 -9.76 7.93 -2.55
N ASN A 133 -9.22 6.84 -1.98
CA ASN A 133 -7.79 6.57 -2.07
C ASN A 133 -7.42 5.98 -3.44
N LEU A 134 -6.37 6.53 -4.08
CA LEU A 134 -5.82 6.07 -5.36
C LEU A 134 -5.64 4.55 -5.40
N LEU A 135 -4.99 3.95 -4.42
CA LEU A 135 -4.68 2.52 -4.40
C LEU A 135 -5.92 1.68 -4.20
N THR A 136 -6.74 2.04 -3.21
CA THR A 136 -8.01 1.36 -2.98
C THR A 136 -8.86 1.32 -4.27
N ARG A 137 -8.93 2.42 -5.02
CA ARG A 137 -9.65 2.47 -6.30
C ARG A 137 -9.03 1.59 -7.38
N ASN A 138 -7.72 1.73 -7.60
CA ASN A 138 -7.01 0.95 -8.62
C ASN A 138 -7.09 -0.56 -8.32
N LEU A 139 -6.99 -0.97 -7.05
CA LEU A 139 -7.17 -2.35 -6.63
C LEU A 139 -8.61 -2.84 -6.83
N LYS A 140 -9.63 -2.00 -6.56
CA LYS A 140 -11.03 -2.35 -6.87
C LYS A 140 -11.25 -2.51 -8.38
N ILE A 141 -10.70 -1.61 -9.20
CA ILE A 141 -10.76 -1.71 -10.66
C ILE A 141 -10.13 -3.03 -11.13
N LEU A 142 -8.95 -3.37 -10.61
CA LEU A 142 -8.27 -4.64 -10.92
C LEU A 142 -9.13 -5.85 -10.50
N ALA A 143 -9.73 -5.81 -9.31
CA ALA A 143 -10.57 -6.90 -8.82
C ALA A 143 -11.83 -7.08 -9.68
N TYR A 144 -12.56 -6.01 -9.98
CA TYR A 144 -13.75 -6.07 -10.86
C TYR A 144 -13.38 -6.54 -12.27
N SER A 145 -12.28 -6.05 -12.82
CA SER A 145 -11.79 -6.47 -14.13
C SER A 145 -11.39 -7.96 -14.15
N SER A 146 -10.84 -8.47 -13.05
CA SER A 146 -10.47 -9.89 -12.90
C SER A 146 -11.68 -10.83 -12.80
N MET A 147 -12.86 -10.29 -12.43
CA MET A 147 -14.13 -11.03 -12.39
C MET A 147 -14.98 -10.80 -13.64
N ASP A 148 -14.41 -10.20 -14.71
CA ASP A 148 -15.11 -9.87 -15.95
C ASP A 148 -16.33 -8.95 -15.74
N ARG A 149 -16.21 -8.01 -14.79
CA ARG A 149 -17.20 -6.96 -14.48
C ARG A 149 -16.67 -5.55 -14.77
N PRO A 150 -16.25 -5.24 -16.02
CA PRO A 150 -15.66 -3.94 -16.35
C PRO A 150 -16.63 -2.77 -16.17
N GLU A 151 -17.95 -2.98 -16.22
CA GLU A 151 -18.95 -1.94 -15.96
C GLU A 151 -18.85 -1.36 -14.54
N GLU A 152 -18.55 -2.18 -13.54
CA GLU A 152 -18.32 -1.71 -12.17
C GLU A 152 -17.05 -0.88 -12.07
N ALA A 153 -16.01 -1.31 -12.76
CA ALA A 153 -14.74 -0.58 -12.79
C ALA A 153 -14.91 0.79 -13.48
N LEU A 154 -15.68 0.86 -14.56
CA LEU A 154 -16.05 2.11 -15.23
C LEU A 154 -16.83 3.05 -14.30
N ARG A 155 -17.82 2.53 -13.55
CA ARG A 155 -18.62 3.33 -12.61
C ARG A 155 -17.75 4.01 -11.54
N ILE A 156 -16.71 3.33 -11.05
CA ILE A 156 -15.77 3.91 -10.07
C ILE A 156 -15.07 5.14 -10.65
N ILE A 157 -14.52 5.02 -11.86
CA ILE A 157 -13.76 6.11 -12.48
C ILE A 157 -14.70 7.27 -12.86
N LYS A 158 -15.84 6.96 -13.49
CA LYS A 158 -16.83 7.97 -13.89
C LYS A 158 -17.34 8.79 -12.72
N ARG A 159 -17.65 8.14 -11.59
CA ARG A 159 -18.10 8.83 -10.37
C ARG A 159 -17.09 9.87 -9.90
N ASP A 160 -15.81 9.55 -9.99
CA ASP A 160 -14.74 10.41 -9.50
C ASP A 160 -14.42 11.53 -10.49
N LEU A 161 -14.45 11.25 -11.80
CA LEU A 161 -14.37 12.25 -12.86
C LEU A 161 -15.51 13.28 -12.79
N PHE A 162 -16.73 12.83 -12.49
CA PHE A 162 -17.90 13.72 -12.35
C PHE A 162 -17.78 14.66 -11.13
N ARG A 163 -16.96 14.28 -10.14
CA ARG A 163 -16.71 15.08 -8.94
C ARG A 163 -15.43 15.92 -9.05
N ASP A 164 -14.81 15.96 -10.23
CA ASP A 164 -13.50 16.57 -10.49
C ASP A 164 -12.41 16.16 -9.48
N ILE A 165 -12.51 14.92 -9.00
CA ILE A 165 -11.52 14.34 -8.11
C ILE A 165 -10.35 13.84 -8.97
N PRO A 166 -9.09 14.11 -8.57
CA PRO A 166 -7.93 13.49 -9.18
C PRO A 166 -8.05 11.96 -9.17
N THR A 167 -8.38 11.39 -10.34
CA THR A 167 -8.72 9.97 -10.51
C THR A 167 -7.54 9.26 -11.16
N ASN A 168 -6.39 9.35 -10.50
CA ASN A 168 -5.18 8.72 -10.98
C ASN A 168 -5.39 7.21 -11.21
N VAL A 169 -5.33 6.78 -12.47
CA VAL A 169 -5.45 5.38 -12.88
C VAL A 169 -4.06 4.87 -13.26
N VAL A 170 -3.67 3.75 -12.65
CA VAL A 170 -2.38 3.10 -12.95
C VAL A 170 -2.49 2.27 -14.24
N PRO A 171 -1.39 2.06 -14.98
CA PRO A 171 -1.41 1.36 -16.27
C PRO A 171 -2.00 -0.05 -16.17
N GLU A 172 -1.73 -0.76 -15.08
CA GLU A 172 -2.23 -2.13 -14.84
C GLU A 172 -3.76 -2.16 -14.73
N ALA A 173 -4.34 -1.18 -14.03
CA ALA A 173 -5.78 -1.07 -13.86
C ALA A 173 -6.47 -0.76 -15.20
N MET A 174 -5.92 0.17 -15.99
CA MET A 174 -6.44 0.49 -17.32
C MET A 174 -6.33 -0.71 -18.27
N LYS A 175 -5.18 -1.40 -18.26
CA LYS A 175 -4.96 -2.60 -19.08
C LYS A 175 -5.94 -3.71 -18.70
N ALA A 176 -6.08 -4.02 -17.41
CA ALA A 176 -6.99 -5.07 -16.95
C ALA A 176 -8.44 -4.78 -17.36
N MET A 177 -8.86 -3.52 -17.31
CA MET A 177 -10.20 -3.11 -17.75
C MET A 177 -10.40 -3.36 -19.24
N LYS A 178 -9.45 -2.94 -20.09
CA LYS A 178 -9.49 -3.21 -21.54
C LYS A 178 -9.61 -4.70 -21.83
N GLU A 179 -8.76 -5.51 -21.19
CA GLU A 179 -8.80 -6.96 -21.35
C GLU A 179 -10.13 -7.58 -20.89
N ALA A 180 -10.70 -7.10 -19.78
CA ALA A 180 -12.01 -7.55 -19.30
C ALA A 180 -13.13 -7.24 -20.31
N VAL A 181 -13.09 -6.06 -20.95
CA VAL A 181 -14.05 -5.70 -22.00
C VAL A 181 -13.96 -6.64 -23.20
N TYR A 182 -12.75 -7.07 -23.59
CA TYR A 182 -12.59 -8.05 -24.67
C TYR A 182 -13.12 -9.45 -24.32
N ARG A 183 -13.21 -9.80 -23.03
CA ARG A 183 -13.73 -11.08 -22.55
C ARG A 183 -15.26 -11.11 -22.42
N ILE A 184 -15.95 -9.97 -22.51
CA ILE A 184 -17.41 -9.91 -22.54
C ILE A 184 -17.92 -10.69 -23.75
N LYS A 185 -18.79 -11.68 -23.49
CA LYS A 185 -19.41 -12.53 -24.52
C LYS A 185 -20.74 -11.98 -25.04
N ASP A 186 -21.40 -11.11 -24.28
CA ASP A 186 -22.65 -10.46 -24.68
C ASP A 186 -22.34 -9.25 -25.56
N ASP A 187 -22.69 -9.35 -26.84
CA ASP A 187 -22.43 -8.29 -27.82
C ASP A 187 -23.18 -6.98 -27.47
N ASN A 188 -24.37 -7.06 -26.89
CA ASN A 188 -25.11 -5.85 -26.48
C ASN A 188 -24.39 -5.12 -25.34
N GLN A 189 -23.88 -5.88 -24.36
CA GLN A 189 -23.11 -5.30 -23.26
C GLN A 189 -21.78 -4.74 -23.78
N LYS A 190 -21.12 -5.45 -24.70
CA LYS A 190 -19.85 -5.03 -25.29
C LYS A 190 -19.99 -3.75 -26.11
N ASP A 191 -21.03 -3.65 -26.93
CA ASP A 191 -21.34 -2.47 -27.74
C ASP A 191 -21.63 -1.24 -26.88
N PHE A 192 -22.13 -1.43 -25.66
CA PHE A 192 -22.29 -0.36 -24.69
C PHE A 192 -20.97 0.02 -23.99
N VAL A 193 -20.21 -0.98 -23.53
CA VAL A 193 -19.03 -0.76 -22.67
C VAL A 193 -17.81 -0.28 -23.46
N VAL A 194 -17.64 -0.70 -24.71
CA VAL A 194 -16.48 -0.32 -25.55
C VAL A 194 -16.42 1.17 -25.84
N PRO A 195 -17.48 1.85 -26.34
CA PRO A 195 -17.46 3.29 -26.55
C PRO A 195 -17.23 4.06 -25.25
N GLU A 196 -17.86 3.60 -24.17
CA GLU A 196 -17.73 4.22 -22.85
C GLU A 196 -16.30 4.19 -22.32
N LEU A 197 -15.59 3.06 -22.50
CA LEU A 197 -14.18 2.95 -22.14
C LEU A 197 -13.30 3.88 -22.98
N LYS A 198 -13.59 4.02 -24.28
CA LYS A 198 -12.81 4.91 -25.17
C LYS A 198 -12.96 6.37 -24.78
N ASN A 199 -14.20 6.81 -24.52
CA ASN A 199 -14.47 8.18 -24.06
C ASN A 199 -13.77 8.44 -22.73
N LEU A 200 -13.87 7.50 -21.79
CA LEU A 200 -13.23 7.59 -20.49
C LEU A 200 -11.69 7.70 -20.61
N GLU A 201 -11.08 6.91 -21.48
CA GLU A 201 -9.64 6.97 -21.71
C GLU A 201 -9.21 8.32 -22.29
N ALA A 202 -9.99 8.89 -23.21
CA ALA A 202 -9.75 10.24 -23.73
C ALA A 202 -9.82 11.28 -22.62
N ASP A 203 -10.87 11.25 -21.79
CA ASP A 203 -11.06 12.17 -20.67
C ASP A 203 -9.92 12.08 -19.65
N LEU A 204 -9.51 10.86 -19.28
CA LEU A 204 -8.40 10.63 -18.35
C LEU A 204 -7.07 11.15 -18.90
N ARG A 205 -6.87 11.03 -20.22
CA ARG A 205 -5.67 11.52 -20.90
C ARG A 205 -5.64 13.03 -20.97
N GLU A 206 -6.76 13.65 -21.33
CA GLU A 206 -6.91 15.10 -21.38
C GLU A 206 -6.70 15.75 -20.01
N LYS A 207 -7.29 15.16 -18.95
CA LYS A 207 -7.14 15.64 -17.57
C LYS A 207 -5.79 15.26 -16.91
N GLY A 208 -4.93 14.49 -17.58
CA GLY A 208 -3.64 14.07 -17.04
C GLY A 208 -3.73 13.10 -15.85
N PHE A 209 -4.79 12.30 -15.77
CA PHE A 209 -5.02 11.34 -14.68
C PHE A 209 -4.49 9.93 -14.98
N LEU A 210 -3.87 9.71 -16.14
CA LEU A 210 -3.14 8.47 -16.41
C LEU A 210 -1.73 8.59 -15.82
N VAL A 211 -1.45 7.76 -14.82
CA VAL A 211 -0.15 7.75 -14.15
C VAL A 211 0.79 6.77 -14.85
N GLU A 212 2.07 7.12 -14.97
CA GLU A 212 3.08 6.23 -15.58
C GLU A 212 3.64 5.20 -14.60
N LYS A 213 3.63 5.52 -13.29
CA LYS A 213 4.12 4.63 -12.23
C LYS A 213 3.23 3.40 -12.08
N SER A 214 3.88 2.25 -11.84
CA SER A 214 3.22 0.97 -11.59
C SER A 214 2.46 0.93 -10.26
N LEU A 215 1.47 0.06 -10.19
CA LEU A 215 0.78 -0.26 -8.93
C LEU A 215 1.78 -0.67 -7.83
N ASP A 216 2.75 -1.52 -8.16
CA ASP A 216 3.75 -2.04 -7.23
C ASP A 216 4.60 -0.91 -6.62
N THR A 217 4.97 0.07 -7.45
CA THR A 217 5.67 1.27 -6.97
C THR A 217 4.81 2.00 -5.95
N HIS A 218 3.54 2.25 -6.29
CA HIS A 218 2.63 2.93 -5.39
C HIS A 218 2.30 2.14 -4.12
N LEU A 219 2.34 0.80 -4.14
CA LEU A 219 2.07 -0.11 -3.00
C LEU A 219 3.26 -0.31 -2.06
N LEU A 220 4.48 -0.20 -2.56
CA LEU A 220 5.69 -0.45 -1.78
C LEU A 220 6.50 0.82 -1.50
N GLU A 221 6.08 1.98 -2.03
CA GLU A 221 6.68 3.27 -1.70
C GLU A 221 6.65 3.50 -0.18
N PRO A 222 7.78 3.89 0.44
CA PRO A 222 7.82 4.25 1.84
C PRO A 222 6.79 5.34 2.13
N ILE A 223 6.07 5.22 3.23
CA ILE A 223 5.17 6.28 3.68
C ILE A 223 6.06 7.46 4.08
N SER A 224 6.25 8.42 3.17
CA SER A 224 7.01 9.63 3.45
C SER A 224 6.30 10.41 4.56
N GLY A 225 6.87 10.37 5.77
CA GLY A 225 6.41 11.20 6.88
C GLY A 225 6.65 12.67 6.51
N VAL A 226 5.56 13.41 6.28
CA VAL A 226 5.48 14.86 6.22
C VAL A 226 6.43 15.52 5.20
N LYS A 227 5.86 16.05 4.11
CA LYS A 227 6.46 17.20 3.40
C LYS A 227 6.78 18.24 4.48
N LYS A 228 8.06 18.44 4.77
CA LYS A 228 8.56 19.59 5.54
C LYS A 228 7.83 20.80 4.98
N ARG A 229 6.98 21.46 5.77
CA ARG A 229 6.40 22.75 5.39
C ARG A 229 7.59 23.66 5.09
N GLN A 230 7.83 23.95 3.82
CA GLN A 230 8.52 25.17 3.41
C GLN A 230 7.58 26.33 3.73
N ILE A 231 7.47 26.65 5.02
CA ILE A 231 6.94 27.91 5.53
C ILE A 231 7.84 28.22 6.72
N LEU A 232 9.06 28.69 6.44
CA LEU A 232 9.97 29.32 7.41
C LEU A 232 11.17 30.00 6.74
N GLU A 233 11.06 30.42 5.47
CA GLU A 233 12.07 31.27 4.82
C GLU A 233 11.52 32.60 4.28
N GLU A 234 10.21 32.88 4.38
CA GLU A 234 9.64 34.20 4.03
C GLU A 234 9.31 35.09 5.24
N SER A 235 9.68 34.68 6.46
CA SER A 235 9.46 35.49 7.68
C SER A 235 10.73 36.16 8.22
N SER A 236 11.86 36.05 7.51
CA SER A 236 13.15 36.65 7.92
C SER A 236 13.66 37.75 6.99
N GLU A 237 12.89 38.18 5.98
CA GLU A 237 13.30 39.27 5.06
C GLU A 237 12.39 40.51 5.05
N SER A 238 11.44 40.64 5.98
CA SER A 238 10.64 41.87 6.09
C SER A 238 10.59 42.41 7.52
N GLY A 239 11.52 43.31 7.86
CA GLY A 239 11.28 44.33 8.88
C GLY A 239 12.37 44.53 9.93
N HIS A 240 13.43 45.27 9.59
CA HIS A 240 13.88 46.45 10.37
C HIS A 240 15.12 47.08 9.72
N SER A 241 14.85 47.91 8.71
CA SER A 241 15.65 49.11 8.45
C SER A 241 14.69 50.29 8.60
N ASP A 242 15.22 51.38 9.15
CA ASP A 242 14.61 52.70 9.35
C ASP A 242 13.88 52.90 10.69
N GLU A 243 14.58 53.45 11.69
CA GLU A 243 14.62 54.91 11.92
C GLU A 243 15.50 55.24 13.14
N MET A 244 16.69 55.80 12.87
CA MET A 244 17.37 56.70 13.79
C MET A 244 16.74 58.09 13.63
N ASN A 245 16.14 58.64 14.69
CA ASN A 245 16.08 60.07 14.98
C ASN A 245 15.38 60.31 16.32
N GLY A 246 16.09 60.93 17.27
CA GLY A 246 15.54 61.42 18.54
C GLY A 246 16.44 61.17 19.73
#